data_AF-A0A183JHD7-F1
#
_entry.id   AF-A0A183JHD7-F1
#
_cell.length_a   1.000
_cell.length_b   1.000
_cell.length_c   1.000
_cell.angle_alpha   90.00
_cell.angle_beta   90.00
_cell.angle_gamma   90.00
#
_symmetry.space_group_name_H-M   'P 1'
#
loop_
_entity.id
_entity.type
_entity.pdbx_description
1 polymer ?
#
loop_
_entity_poly.entity_id
_entity_poly.type
_entity_poly.pdbx_seq_one_letter_code
_entity_poly.pdbx_strand_id
1 'polypeptide(L)' 'MPSITIKPPDDHHLPSANTCISRLYLPLYSSRHILRDKLLQAIGTKCFGFV' A
#
# COMPACT_ATOMS: atom_id res chain seq x y z
N MET A 1 6.41 9.23 15.05
CA MET A 1 7.15 9.24 13.77
C MET A 1 6.45 8.27 12.82
N PRO A 2 6.14 8.65 11.57
CA PRO A 2 5.53 7.74 10.60
C PRO A 2 6.45 6.54 10.35
N SER A 3 5.86 5.35 10.16
CA SER A 3 6.62 4.10 9.94
C SER A 3 6.12 3.33 8.73
N ILE A 4 7.01 2.60 8.08
CA ILE A 4 6.71 1.73 6.94
C ILE A 4 7.08 0.30 7.31
N THR A 5 6.15 -0.64 7.10
CA THR A 5 6.38 -2.07 7.28
C THR A 5 6.32 -2.76 5.93
N ILE A 6 7.41 -3.43 5.57
CA ILE A 6 7.48 -4.24 4.36
C ILE A 6 6.83 -5.59 4.64
N LYS A 7 5.83 -5.94 3.83
CA LYS A 7 5.16 -7.25 3.82
C LYS A 7 5.87 -8.18 2.83
N PRO A 8 5.59 -9.50 2.88
CA PRO A 8 6.09 -10.44 1.89
C PRO A 8 5.80 -10.00 0.44
N PRO A 9 6.54 -10.55 -0.55
CA PRO A 9 6.34 -10.20 -1.95
C PRO A 9 4.93 -10.52 -2.42
N ASP A 10 4.26 -9.53 -2.98
CA ASP A 10 2.91 -9.65 -3.53
C ASP A 10 2.59 -8.48 -4.46
N ASP A 11 2.40 -8.75 -5.75
CA ASP A 11 2.11 -7.72 -6.76
C ASP A 11 0.61 -7.43 -6.93
N HIS A 12 -0.25 -8.26 -6.35
CA HIS A 12 -1.70 -8.15 -6.50
C HIS A 12 -2.34 -7.32 -5.39
N HIS A 13 -1.78 -7.39 -4.18
CA HIS A 13 -2.32 -6.65 -3.04
C HIS A 13 -2.01 -5.16 -3.10
N LEU A 14 -3.00 -4.35 -2.74
CA LEU A 14 -2.80 -2.92 -2.52
C LEU A 14 -2.10 -2.66 -1.18
N PRO A 15 -1.36 -1.54 -1.07
CA PRO A 15 -0.85 -1.11 0.24
C PRO A 15 -2.02 -0.77 1.17
N SER A 16 -1.83 -1.02 2.47
CA SER A 16 -2.80 -0.67 3.50
C SER A 16 -2.17 0.23 4.55
N ALA A 17 -2.99 1.01 5.28
CA ALA A 17 -2.50 1.91 6.30
C ALA A 17 -3.25 1.71 7.62
N ASN A 18 -2.52 1.74 8.73
CA ASN A 18 -3.08 1.93 10.06
C ASN A 18 -2.82 3.38 10.49
N THR A 19 -3.85 4.20 10.34
CA THR A 19 -3.80 5.64 10.60
C THR A 19 -3.66 5.95 12.09
N CYS A 20 -4.19 5.11 12.98
CA CYS A 20 -4.09 5.27 14.45
C CYS A 20 -2.63 5.33 14.94
N ILE A 21 -1.72 4.70 14.20
CA ILE A 21 -0.29 4.65 14.52
C ILE A 21 0.60 5.20 13.40
N SER A 22 0.01 5.90 12.41
CA SER A 22 0.72 6.44 11.25
C SER A 22 1.65 5.41 10.58
N ARG A 23 1.13 4.21 10.31
CA ARG A 23 1.88 3.10 9.72
C ARG A 23 1.36 2.74 8.33
N LEU A 24 2.26 2.67 7.36
CA LEU A 24 1.99 2.15 6.02
C LEU A 24 2.52 0.71 5.89
N TYR A 25 1.68 -0.20 5.42
CA TYR A 25 2.04 -1.57 5.09
C TYR A 25 2.19 -1.71 3.58
N LEU A 26 3.38 -2.10 3.15
CA LEU A 26 3.76 -2.13 1.74
C LEU A 26 4.23 -3.55 1.37
N PRO A 27 3.56 -4.26 0.47
CA PRO A 27 4.10 -5.47 -0.14
C PRO A 27 5.46 -5.22 -0.79
N LEU A 28 6.33 -6.23 -0.78
CA LEU A 28 7.58 -6.17 -1.54
C LEU A 28 7.28 -6.41 -3.02
N TYR A 29 6.90 -5.36 -3.74
CA TYR A 29 6.61 -5.44 -5.16
C TYR A 29 7.84 -5.84 -5.98
N SER A 30 7.62 -6.59 -7.07
CA SER A 30 8.68 -7.06 -7.95
C SER A 30 9.37 -5.94 -8.75
N SER A 31 8.72 -4.78 -8.90
CA SER A 31 9.30 -3.62 -9.59
C SER A 31 8.83 -2.27 -9.02
N ARG A 32 9.65 -1.23 -9.25
CA ARG A 32 9.31 0.15 -8.91
C ARG A 32 8.08 0.66 -9.66
N HIS A 33 7.83 0.14 -10.86
CA HIS A 33 6.66 0.50 -11.66
C HIS A 33 5.37 0.04 -10.97
N ILE A 34 5.31 -1.23 -10.53
CA ILE A 34 4.16 -1.81 -9.82
C ILE A 34 3.94 -1.08 -8.49
N LEU A 35 4.99 -0.81 -7.72
CA LEU A 35 4.91 -0.03 -6.50
C LEU A 35 4.22 1.32 -6.71
N ARG A 36 4.65 2.07 -7.74
CA ARG A 36 4.09 3.39 -8.04
C ARG A 36 2.62 3.29 -8.44
N ASP A 37 2.29 2.36 -9.32
CA ASP A 37 0.94 2.16 -9.84
C ASP A 37 -0.04 1.82 -8.69
N LYS A 38 0.31 0.81 -7.86
CA LYS A 38 -0.50 0.37 -6.72
C LYS A 38 -0.66 1.44 -5.65
N LEU A 39 0.38 2.22 -5.39
CA LEU A 39 0.30 3.31 -4.42
C LEU A 39 -0.63 4.43 -4.90
N LEU A 40 -0.53 4.81 -6.18
CA LEU A 40 -1.42 5.80 -6.78
C LEU A 40 -2.87 5.30 -6.82
N GLN A 41 -3.09 4.03 -7.12
CA GLN A 41 -4.40 3.38 -7.05
C GLN A 41 -4.98 3.45 -5.64
N ALA A 42 -4.20 3.10 -4.61
CA ALA A 42 -4.66 3.09 -3.22
C ALA A 42 -5.04 4.48 -2.68
N ILE A 43 -4.28 5.53 -3.00
CA ILE A 43 -4.60 6.90 -2.54
C ILE A 43 -5.64 7.60 -3.42
N GLY A 44 -5.77 7.17 -4.68
CA GLY A 44 -6.77 7.68 -5.62
C GLY A 44 -8.17 7.10 -5.38
N THR A 45 -8.26 5.97 -4.69
CA THR A 45 -9.53 5.31 -4.38
C THR A 45 -10.30 6.11 -3.32
N LYS A 46 -11.40 6.74 -3.74
CA LYS A 46 -12.28 7.54 -2.86
C LYS A 46 -13.48 6.74 -2.31
N CYS A 47 -13.60 5.47 -2.69
CA CYS A 47 -14.68 4.60 -2.26
C CYS A 47 -14.23 3.79 -1.04
N PHE A 48 -14.96 3.93 0.07
CA PHE A 48 -14.78 3.10 1.25
C PHE A 48 -15.41 1.72 1.02
N GLY A 49 -14.64 0.64 1.21
CA GLY A 49 -15.18 -0.71 1.38
C GLY A 49 -15.32 -1.60 0.14
N PHE A 50 -14.83 -1.20 -1.04
CA PHE A 50 -14.78 -2.09 -2.20
C PHE A 50 -13.36 -2.19 -2.76
N VAL A 51 -12.73 -3.31 -2.44
CA VAL A 51 -11.68 -4.00 -3.22
C VAL A 51 -11.92 -5.49 -3.14
#